data_AF-A0A945IF25-F1
#
_entry.id   AF-A0A945IF25-F1
#
_cell.length_a   1.000
_cell.length_b   1.000
_cell.length_c   1.000
_cell.angle_alpha   90.00
_cell.angle_beta   90.00
_cell.angle_gamma   90.00
#
_symmetry.space_group_name_H-M   'P 1'
#
loop_
_entity.id
_entity.type
_entity.pdbx_description
1 polymer ?
#
loop_
_entity_poly.entity_id
_entity_poly.type
_entity_poly.pdbx_seq_one_letter_code
_entity_poly.pdbx_strand_id
1 'polypeptide(L)'
;MSENQAAKQSALTAIAAESEALITLSKDIWDHPESGFREHRSAKRTSDYMRSLGLHPRENIAITGVIAKINTGRPGPHVAVMGELDSLIVPEHINADPETGAAHVCGHNIQIGNMLAAAVGLSQPDVLSTLSGSISFMAVPAEEYIEIEYREELRESGELEFLAGKQEFVRLGE
;
A
#
# COMPACT_ATOMS: atom_id res chain seq x y z
N MET A 1 -25.49 -17.58 14.57
CA MET A 1 -24.25 -16.83 14.30
C MET A 1 -24.58 -15.35 14.49
N SER A 2 -23.77 -14.59 15.23
CA SER A 2 -24.03 -13.14 15.40
C SER A 2 -23.76 -12.38 14.10
N GLU A 3 -24.33 -11.19 13.96
CA GLU A 3 -24.10 -10.29 12.81
C GLU A 3 -22.60 -10.06 12.57
N ASN A 4 -21.84 -9.78 13.64
CA ASN A 4 -20.39 -9.65 13.58
C ASN A 4 -19.66 -10.92 13.12
N GLN A 5 -20.15 -12.11 13.49
CA GLN A 5 -19.56 -13.37 13.02
C GLN A 5 -19.86 -13.59 11.53
N ALA A 6 -21.06 -13.24 11.07
CA ALA A 6 -21.44 -13.32 9.66
C ALA A 6 -20.58 -12.37 8.81
N ALA A 7 -20.40 -11.12 9.25
CA ALA A 7 -19.53 -10.15 8.57
C ALA A 7 -18.07 -10.64 8.50
N LYS A 8 -17.52 -11.14 9.61
CA LYS A 8 -16.16 -11.74 9.61
C LYS A 8 -16.04 -12.90 8.63
N GLN A 9 -17.03 -13.79 8.59
CA GLN A 9 -17.02 -14.90 7.65
C GLN A 9 -17.09 -14.43 6.20
N SER A 10 -17.92 -13.42 5.91
CA SER A 10 -18.01 -12.80 4.57
C SER A 10 -16.66 -12.22 4.13
N ALA A 11 -16.00 -11.45 5.00
CA ALA A 11 -14.67 -10.90 4.75
C ALA A 11 -13.64 -12.01 4.46
N LEU A 12 -13.58 -13.05 5.31
CA LEU A 12 -12.64 -14.16 5.14
C LEU A 12 -12.88 -14.95 3.86
N THR A 13 -14.14 -15.17 3.50
CA THR A 13 -14.49 -15.84 2.24
C THR A 13 -14.08 -15.02 1.03
N ALA A 14 -14.28 -13.70 1.05
CA ALA A 14 -13.83 -12.82 -0.03
C ALA A 14 -12.30 -12.80 -0.17
N ILE A 15 -11.58 -12.70 0.95
CA ILE A 15 -10.10 -12.75 0.96
C ILE A 15 -9.59 -14.09 0.41
N ALA A 16 -10.21 -15.21 0.81
CA ALA A 16 -9.83 -16.53 0.33
C ALA A 16 -10.03 -16.67 -1.18
N ALA A 17 -11.13 -16.12 -1.72
CA ALA A 17 -11.41 -16.13 -3.15
C ALA A 17 -10.38 -15.34 -3.98
N GLU A 18 -9.85 -14.25 -3.43
CA GLU A 18 -8.84 -13.39 -4.06
C GLU A 18 -7.39 -13.79 -3.74
N SER A 19 -7.18 -14.82 -2.90
CA SER A 19 -5.86 -15.14 -2.35
C SER A 19 -4.79 -15.41 -3.40
N GLU A 20 -5.12 -16.09 -4.50
CA GLU A 20 -4.19 -16.37 -5.59
C GLU A 20 -3.76 -15.08 -6.30
N ALA A 21 -4.70 -14.17 -6.57
CA ALA A 21 -4.42 -12.88 -7.20
C ALA A 21 -3.54 -11.99 -6.30
N LEU A 22 -3.84 -11.95 -5.00
CA LEU A 22 -3.08 -11.19 -3.99
C LEU A 22 -1.65 -11.73 -3.83
N ILE A 23 -1.48 -13.05 -3.76
CA ILE A 23 -0.15 -13.70 -3.70
C ILE A 23 0.62 -13.42 -4.99
N THR A 24 -0.05 -13.47 -6.14
CA THR A 24 0.56 -13.17 -7.44
C THR A 24 1.03 -11.73 -7.51
N LEU A 25 0.23 -10.77 -7.05
CA LEU A 25 0.62 -9.36 -6.96
C LEU A 25 1.81 -9.17 -5.99
N SER A 26 1.77 -9.82 -4.82
CA SER A 26 2.86 -9.72 -3.84
C SER A 26 4.19 -10.30 -4.35
N LYS A 27 4.14 -11.40 -5.12
CA LYS A 27 5.32 -11.96 -5.81
C LYS A 27 5.78 -11.08 -6.97
N ASP A 28 4.85 -10.53 -7.73
CA ASP A 28 5.16 -9.60 -8.80
C ASP A 28 5.87 -8.33 -8.29
N ILE A 29 5.49 -7.81 -7.13
CA ILE A 29 6.22 -6.70 -6.49
C ILE A 29 7.60 -7.18 -6.01
N TRP A 30 7.69 -8.36 -5.39
CA TRP A 30 8.99 -8.97 -4.99
C TRP A 30 9.98 -9.07 -6.15
N ASP A 31 9.50 -9.53 -7.32
CA ASP A 31 10.33 -9.75 -8.52
C ASP A 31 10.72 -8.45 -9.24
N HIS A 32 10.12 -7.30 -8.88
CA HIS A 32 10.39 -5.99 -9.50
C HIS A 32 10.60 -4.92 -8.42
N PRO A 33 11.67 -5.03 -7.63
CA PRO A 33 11.94 -4.13 -6.51
C PRO A 33 12.25 -2.71 -7.00
N GLU A 34 11.67 -1.71 -6.34
CA GLU A 34 11.93 -0.28 -6.58
C GLU A 34 12.31 0.39 -5.27
N SER A 35 13.35 1.23 -5.27
CA SER A 35 13.79 1.92 -4.05
C SER A 35 12.93 3.15 -3.74
N GLY A 36 13.14 3.74 -2.56
CA GLY A 36 12.35 4.87 -2.06
C GLY A 36 12.18 6.02 -3.06
N PHE A 37 10.94 6.48 -3.22
CA PHE A 37 10.49 7.50 -4.18
C PHE A 37 10.61 7.11 -5.67
N ARG A 38 10.95 5.86 -5.98
CA ARG A 38 10.99 5.33 -7.36
C ARG A 38 10.02 4.17 -7.58
N GLU A 39 9.12 3.92 -6.61
CA GLU A 39 8.15 2.82 -6.55
C GLU A 39 6.97 2.97 -7.54
N HIS A 40 7.22 3.50 -8.74
CA HIS A 40 6.17 3.85 -9.70
C HIS A 40 5.38 2.64 -10.18
N ARG A 41 6.06 1.51 -10.43
CA ARG A 41 5.42 0.26 -10.85
C ARG A 41 4.62 -0.32 -9.71
N SER A 42 5.20 -0.41 -8.52
CA SER A 42 4.57 -0.96 -7.31
C SER A 42 3.33 -0.15 -6.91
N ALA A 43 3.43 1.18 -6.95
CA ALA A 43 2.32 2.10 -6.77
C ALA A 43 1.21 1.87 -7.80
N LYS A 44 1.57 1.77 -9.09
CA LYS A 44 0.61 1.51 -10.18
C LYS A 44 -0.11 0.17 -10.02
N ARG A 45 0.61 -0.90 -9.68
CA ARG A 45 0.02 -2.23 -9.46
C ARG A 45 -0.95 -2.22 -8.29
N THR A 46 -0.59 -1.50 -7.23
CA THR A 46 -1.44 -1.33 -6.05
C THR A 46 -2.70 -0.52 -6.39
N SER A 47 -2.57 0.60 -7.09
CA SER A 47 -3.71 1.44 -7.48
C SER A 47 -4.64 0.72 -8.47
N ASP A 48 -4.10 -0.02 -9.43
CA ASP A 48 -4.89 -0.82 -10.37
C ASP A 48 -5.69 -1.92 -9.66
N TYR A 49 -5.10 -2.59 -8.65
CA TYR A 49 -5.84 -3.56 -7.84
C TYR A 49 -6.95 -2.89 -7.02
N MET A 50 -6.67 -1.74 -6.38
CA MET A 50 -7.71 -0.97 -5.69
C MET A 50 -8.87 -0.59 -6.63
N ARG A 51 -8.57 -0.17 -7.87
CA ARG A 51 -9.60 0.11 -8.89
C ARG A 51 -10.42 -1.11 -9.23
N SER A 52 -9.81 -2.30 -9.34
CA SER A 52 -10.57 -3.53 -9.60
C SER A 52 -11.55 -3.90 -8.48
N LEU A 53 -11.31 -3.42 -7.26
CA LEU A 53 -12.25 -3.54 -6.14
C LEU A 53 -13.37 -2.48 -6.17
N GLY A 54 -13.39 -1.62 -7.18
CA GLY A 54 -14.33 -0.50 -7.26
C GLY A 54 -13.95 0.69 -6.36
N LEU A 55 -12.74 0.71 -5.82
CA LEU A 55 -12.23 1.86 -5.06
C LEU A 55 -11.72 2.95 -6.01
N HIS A 56 -11.60 4.17 -5.49
CA HIS A 56 -11.11 5.33 -6.22
C HIS A 56 -9.78 5.80 -5.63
N PRO A 57 -8.65 5.17 -5.99
CA PRO A 57 -7.35 5.56 -5.45
C PRO A 57 -6.93 6.93 -5.97
N ARG A 58 -6.37 7.74 -5.07
CA ARG A 58 -5.54 8.89 -5.38
C ARG A 58 -4.09 8.43 -5.41
N GLU A 59 -3.37 8.84 -6.44
CA GLU A 59 -1.97 8.48 -6.68
C GLU A 59 -1.08 9.72 -6.61
N ASN A 60 0.24 9.50 -6.65
CA ASN A 60 1.28 10.53 -6.66
C ASN A 60 1.30 11.40 -5.40
N ILE A 61 0.95 10.82 -4.25
CA ILE A 61 1.11 11.47 -2.94
C ILE A 61 2.52 11.18 -2.47
N ALA A 62 3.32 12.21 -2.14
CA ALA A 62 4.74 12.02 -1.86
C ALA A 62 5.46 11.22 -2.98
N ILE A 63 5.27 11.66 -4.22
CA ILE A 63 5.79 11.07 -5.48
C ILE A 63 5.11 9.76 -5.88
N THR A 64 5.11 8.73 -5.05
CA THR A 64 4.64 7.37 -5.42
C THR A 64 3.55 6.81 -4.51
N GLY A 65 3.22 7.50 -3.42
CA GLY A 65 2.19 7.06 -2.49
C GLY A 65 0.79 7.01 -3.11
N VAL A 66 0.00 6.06 -2.64
CA VAL A 66 -1.37 5.79 -3.08
C VAL A 66 -2.30 5.68 -1.88
N ILE A 67 -3.49 6.28 -1.97
CA ILE A 67 -4.55 6.09 -0.97
C ILE A 67 -5.91 5.84 -1.62
N ALA A 68 -6.67 4.90 -1.07
CA ALA A 68 -8.10 4.76 -1.33
C ALA A 68 -8.89 4.78 -0.02
N LYS A 69 -10.02 5.50 0.00
CA LYS A 69 -10.86 5.68 1.19
C LYS A 69 -12.25 5.10 0.98
N ILE A 70 -12.75 4.39 1.99
CA ILE A 70 -14.15 4.01 2.12
C ILE A 70 -14.80 4.83 3.23
N ASN A 71 -15.93 5.46 2.95
CA ASN A 71 -16.75 6.12 3.94
C ASN A 71 -18.08 5.37 4.08
N THR A 72 -18.41 4.92 5.29
CA THR A 72 -19.66 4.20 5.57
C THR A 72 -20.90 5.09 5.57
N GLY A 73 -20.72 6.42 5.56
CA GLY A 73 -21.79 7.41 5.69
C GLY A 73 -22.34 7.54 7.12
N ARG A 74 -21.79 6.80 8.09
CA ARG A 74 -22.18 6.83 9.50
C ARG A 74 -21.07 7.47 10.34
N PRO A 75 -21.39 8.30 11.36
CA PRO A 75 -20.38 8.87 12.24
C PRO A 75 -19.63 7.76 12.97
N GLY A 76 -18.31 7.89 13.07
CA GLY A 76 -17.46 6.88 13.68
C GLY A 76 -15.97 7.18 13.50
N PRO A 77 -15.09 6.28 13.96
CA PRO A 77 -13.65 6.47 13.86
C PRO A 77 -13.16 6.45 12.40
N HIS A 78 -11.98 7.02 12.19
CA HIS A 78 -11.21 6.80 10.97
C HIS A 78 -10.09 5.80 11.26
N VAL A 79 -9.99 4.73 10.48
CA VAL A 79 -8.95 3.70 10.62
C VAL A 79 -8.13 3.63 9.35
N ALA A 80 -6.81 3.73 9.46
CA ALA A 80 -5.89 3.52 8.35
C ALA A 80 -5.27 2.13 8.39
N VAL A 81 -5.20 1.46 7.24
CA VAL A 81 -4.45 0.23 7.01
C VAL A 81 -3.35 0.57 6.02
N MET A 82 -2.10 0.42 6.45
CA MET A 82 -0.93 0.88 5.69
C MET A 82 -0.06 -0.30 5.26
N GLY A 83 0.55 -0.19 4.09
CA GLY A 83 1.67 -1.02 3.64
C GLY A 83 2.73 -0.16 2.97
N GLU A 84 4.00 -0.44 3.21
CA GLU A 84 5.12 0.29 2.59
C GLU A 84 5.39 -0.23 1.17
N LEU A 85 5.81 0.65 0.27
CA LEU A 85 6.05 0.33 -1.15
C LEU A 85 7.50 -0.05 -1.45
N ASP A 86 8.48 0.52 -0.75
CA ASP A 86 9.87 0.51 -1.19
C ASP A 86 10.61 -0.78 -0.89
N SER A 87 11.69 -0.96 -1.62
CA SER A 87 12.70 -1.98 -1.42
C SER A 87 14.01 -1.35 -0.92
N LEU A 88 14.98 -2.20 -0.59
CA LEU A 88 16.34 -1.80 -0.20
C LEU A 88 17.31 -2.01 -1.35
N ILE A 89 18.45 -1.31 -1.33
CA ILE A 89 19.59 -1.60 -2.21
C ILE A 89 20.49 -2.63 -1.52
N VAL A 90 20.45 -3.88 -2.00
CA VAL A 90 21.21 -5.03 -1.48
C VAL A 90 21.76 -5.86 -2.65
N PRO A 91 22.81 -5.39 -3.34
CA PRO A 91 23.28 -6.00 -4.59
C PRO A 91 23.70 -7.47 -4.48
N GLU A 92 24.13 -7.93 -3.30
CA GLU A 92 24.55 -9.31 -3.04
C GLU A 92 23.38 -10.27 -2.79
N HIS A 93 22.15 -9.77 -2.70
CA HIS A 93 20.97 -10.61 -2.49
C HIS A 93 20.69 -11.45 -3.75
N ILE A 94 20.30 -12.72 -3.55
CA ILE A 94 20.07 -13.66 -4.67
C ILE A 94 18.92 -13.23 -5.61
N ASN A 95 18.00 -12.41 -5.10
CA ASN A 95 16.90 -11.82 -5.87
C ASN A 95 17.07 -10.31 -6.10
N ALA A 96 18.29 -9.78 -5.99
CA ALA A 96 18.52 -8.39 -6.32
C ALA A 96 18.28 -8.15 -7.82
N ASP A 97 17.65 -7.01 -8.14
CA ASP A 97 17.59 -6.52 -9.50
C ASP A 97 19.03 -6.26 -10.00
N PRO A 98 19.44 -6.83 -11.15
CA PRO A 98 20.83 -6.79 -11.58
C PRO A 98 21.29 -5.41 -12.05
N GLU A 99 20.37 -4.49 -12.36
CA GLU A 99 20.71 -3.14 -12.82
C GLU A 99 20.83 -2.16 -11.66
N THR A 100 19.92 -2.24 -10.69
CA THR A 100 19.80 -1.30 -9.58
C THR A 100 20.39 -1.82 -8.27
N GLY A 101 20.50 -3.15 -8.12
CA GLY A 101 20.82 -3.81 -6.86
C GLY A 101 19.66 -3.83 -5.85
N ALA A 102 18.45 -3.42 -6.26
CA ALA A 102 17.29 -3.34 -5.37
C ALA A 102 16.74 -4.75 -5.03
N ALA A 103 16.23 -4.94 -3.80
CA ALA A 103 15.61 -6.19 -3.34
C ALA A 103 14.62 -5.95 -2.19
N HIS A 104 13.48 -6.64 -2.20
CA HIS A 104 12.48 -6.57 -1.13
C HIS A 104 12.84 -7.42 0.10
N VAL A 105 13.90 -7.09 0.83
CA VAL A 105 14.37 -7.91 1.96
C VAL A 105 13.68 -7.62 3.31
N CYS A 106 12.91 -6.53 3.40
CA CYS A 106 12.12 -6.17 4.60
C CYS A 106 10.65 -6.66 4.55
N GLY A 107 10.23 -7.24 3.41
CA GLY A 107 8.89 -7.82 3.26
C GLY A 107 7.79 -6.81 2.92
N HIS A 108 8.12 -5.62 2.42
CA HIS A 108 7.16 -4.58 2.01
C HIS A 108 6.18 -5.08 0.91
N ASN A 109 6.64 -5.94 0.02
CA ASN A 109 5.80 -6.64 -0.95
C ASN A 109 4.67 -7.47 -0.29
N ILE A 110 4.92 -8.05 0.89
CA ILE A 110 3.92 -8.80 1.68
C ILE A 110 2.97 -7.82 2.37
N GLN A 111 3.48 -6.70 2.88
CA GLN A 111 2.64 -5.66 3.50
C GLN A 111 1.62 -5.11 2.51
N ILE A 112 2.02 -4.81 1.26
CA ILE A 112 1.09 -4.38 0.20
C ILE A 112 0.03 -5.46 -0.06
N GLY A 113 0.44 -6.72 -0.22
CA GLY A 113 -0.50 -7.83 -0.40
C GLY A 113 -1.52 -7.95 0.75
N ASN A 114 -1.06 -7.81 2.00
CA ASN A 114 -1.92 -7.87 3.18
C ASN A 114 -2.86 -6.65 3.30
N MET A 115 -2.38 -5.46 2.96
CA MET A 115 -3.20 -4.24 2.93
C MET A 115 -4.31 -4.36 1.88
N LEU A 116 -3.99 -4.88 0.69
CA LEU A 116 -4.99 -5.15 -0.34
C LEU A 116 -5.96 -6.28 0.05
N ALA A 117 -5.49 -7.31 0.75
CA ALA A 117 -6.36 -8.34 1.33
C ALA A 117 -7.36 -7.74 2.33
N ALA A 118 -6.89 -6.82 3.19
CA ALA A 118 -7.77 -6.08 4.08
C ALA A 118 -8.79 -5.26 3.30
N ALA A 119 -8.38 -4.62 2.18
CA ALA A 119 -9.29 -3.90 1.30
C ALA A 119 -10.36 -4.81 0.69
N VAL A 120 -10.00 -6.01 0.21
CA VAL A 120 -10.96 -7.01 -0.30
C VAL A 120 -12.02 -7.35 0.75
N GLY A 121 -11.60 -7.70 1.96
CA GLY A 121 -12.51 -8.13 3.02
C GLY A 121 -13.38 -6.99 3.55
N LEU A 122 -12.80 -5.81 3.76
CA LEU A 122 -13.49 -4.66 4.34
C LEU A 122 -14.40 -3.94 3.34
N SER A 123 -14.19 -4.10 2.04
CA SER A 123 -15.05 -3.51 0.99
C SER A 123 -16.34 -4.29 0.74
N GLN A 124 -16.52 -5.47 1.36
CA GLN A 124 -17.72 -6.27 1.15
C GLN A 124 -18.98 -5.54 1.66
N PRO A 125 -20.09 -5.51 0.89
CA PRO A 125 -21.32 -4.81 1.30
C PRO A 125 -21.84 -5.25 2.67
N ASP A 126 -21.82 -6.55 2.95
CA ASP A 126 -22.26 -7.13 4.23
C ASP A 126 -21.33 -6.80 5.39
N VAL A 127 -20.06 -6.48 5.10
CA VAL A 127 -19.11 -6.01 6.12
C VAL A 127 -19.32 -4.52 6.34
N LEU A 128 -19.36 -3.73 5.27
CA LEU A 128 -19.57 -2.29 5.32
C LEU A 128 -20.87 -1.90 6.01
N SER A 129 -21.94 -2.69 5.90
CA SER A 129 -23.22 -2.44 6.59
C SER A 129 -23.10 -2.49 8.12
N THR A 130 -22.13 -3.24 8.65
CA THR A 130 -21.90 -3.41 10.10
C THR A 130 -20.91 -2.39 10.68
N LEU A 131 -20.17 -1.67 9.84
CA LEU A 131 -19.13 -0.73 10.28
C LEU A 131 -19.66 0.70 10.47
N SER A 132 -18.87 1.59 11.06
CA SER A 132 -19.17 3.02 11.14
C SER A 132 -17.88 3.83 10.99
N GLY A 133 -17.99 5.07 10.52
CA GLY A 133 -16.83 5.92 10.22
C GLY A 133 -16.26 5.64 8.84
N SER A 134 -14.93 5.60 8.74
CA SER A 134 -14.24 5.44 7.45
C SER A 134 -12.93 4.67 7.58
N ILE A 135 -12.49 4.11 6.46
CA ILE A 135 -11.28 3.30 6.35
C ILE A 135 -10.44 3.87 5.22
N SER A 136 -9.15 4.08 5.47
CA SER A 136 -8.17 4.42 4.43
C SER A 136 -7.20 3.26 4.22
N PHE A 137 -6.97 2.90 2.97
CA PHE A 137 -5.94 1.95 2.55
C PHE A 137 -4.81 2.75 1.93
N MET A 138 -3.65 2.73 2.56
CA MET A 138 -2.51 3.58 2.20
C MET A 138 -1.33 2.70 1.78
N ALA A 139 -0.85 2.90 0.56
CA ALA A 139 0.45 2.44 0.13
C ALA A 139 1.42 3.61 0.26
N VAL A 140 2.29 3.55 1.27
CA VAL A 140 3.16 4.67 1.64
C VAL A 140 4.57 4.46 1.08
N PRO A 141 5.25 5.52 0.62
CA PRO A 141 6.54 5.38 -0.01
C PRO A 141 7.71 5.48 0.97
N ALA A 142 8.88 5.07 0.50
CA ALA A 142 10.20 5.44 0.99
C ALA A 142 10.43 5.29 2.51
N GLU A 143 10.07 4.13 3.07
CA GLU A 143 10.28 3.77 4.47
C GLU A 143 11.74 3.65 4.85
N GLU A 144 12.52 2.97 4.01
CA GLU A 144 13.82 2.39 4.36
C GLU A 144 14.91 3.45 4.60
N TYR A 145 14.61 4.70 4.23
CA TYR A 145 15.46 5.86 4.48
C TYR A 145 16.90 5.72 3.96
N ILE A 146 17.08 5.02 2.83
CA ILE A 146 18.36 4.89 2.12
C ILE A 146 18.51 5.91 0.99
N GLU A 147 19.70 6.01 0.40
CA GLU A 147 20.00 6.93 -0.73
C GLU A 147 19.76 8.40 -0.36
N ILE A 148 20.38 8.86 0.73
CA ILE A 148 20.16 10.19 1.32
C ILE A 148 20.44 11.31 0.31
N GLU A 149 21.50 11.19 -0.49
CA GLU A 149 21.87 12.19 -1.50
C GLU A 149 20.73 12.43 -2.50
N TYR A 150 20.10 11.36 -3.01
CA TYR A 150 18.95 11.48 -3.90
C TYR A 150 17.74 12.12 -3.21
N ARG A 151 17.45 11.74 -1.95
CA ARG A 151 16.36 12.34 -1.19
C ARG A 151 16.59 13.83 -0.93
N GLU A 152 17.84 14.21 -0.70
CA GLU A 152 18.22 15.62 -0.54
C GLU A 152 18.06 16.41 -1.83
N GLU A 153 18.43 15.84 -2.98
CA GLU A 153 18.18 16.46 -4.29
C GLU A 153 16.67 16.74 -4.50
N LEU A 154 15.81 15.79 -4.16
CA LEU A 154 14.34 15.96 -4.22
C LEU A 154 13.84 17.05 -3.27
N ARG A 155 14.46 17.19 -2.10
CA ARG A 155 14.10 18.24 -1.13
C ARG A 155 14.57 19.61 -1.61
N GLU A 156 15.78 19.71 -2.13
CA GLU A 156 16.35 20.94 -2.66
C GLU A 156 15.62 21.43 -3.93
N SER A 157 15.11 20.51 -4.76
CA SER A 157 14.25 20.83 -5.91
C SER A 157 12.83 21.28 -5.50
N GLY A 158 12.45 21.06 -4.24
CA GLY A 158 11.13 21.37 -3.71
C GLY A 158 10.07 20.30 -3.98
N GLU A 159 10.46 19.12 -4.46
CA GLU A 159 9.56 17.97 -4.66
C GLU A 159 9.14 17.33 -3.33
N LEU A 160 9.99 17.42 -2.30
CA LEU A 160 9.74 16.93 -0.95
C LEU A 160 9.99 18.01 0.10
N GLU A 161 9.29 17.95 1.24
CA GLU A 161 9.70 18.66 2.46
C GLU A 161 10.42 17.72 3.43
N PHE A 162 9.89 16.51 3.62
CA PHE A 162 10.48 15.47 4.45
C PHE A 162 11.14 14.38 3.62
N LEU A 163 12.28 13.88 4.11
CA LEU A 163 13.05 12.83 3.44
C LEU A 163 12.45 11.43 3.65
N ALA A 164 11.62 11.24 4.69
CA ALA A 164 10.90 9.98 4.92
C ALA A 164 9.54 10.04 4.23
N GLY A 165 9.22 9.04 3.41
CA GLY A 165 8.01 9.09 2.59
C GLY A 165 6.72 9.10 3.40
N LYS A 166 6.64 8.42 4.55
CA LYS A 166 5.50 8.53 5.47
C LYS A 166 5.26 9.93 6.01
N GLN A 167 6.32 10.64 6.42
CA GLN A 167 6.19 12.00 6.96
C GLN A 167 5.69 12.96 5.88
N GLU A 168 6.24 12.82 4.68
CA GLU A 168 5.81 13.58 3.51
C GLU A 168 4.37 13.27 3.12
N PHE A 169 4.00 11.99 3.14
CA PHE A 169 2.64 11.52 2.81
C PHE A 169 1.61 12.16 3.73
N VAL A 170 1.84 12.12 5.05
CA VAL A 170 0.94 12.71 6.05
C VAL A 170 0.85 14.23 5.87
N ARG A 171 1.99 14.89 5.63
CA ARG A 171 2.04 16.33 5.38
C ARG A 171 1.17 16.75 4.19
N LEU A 172 1.20 15.98 3.11
CA LEU A 172 0.50 16.27 1.85
C LEU A 172 -1.01 15.99 1.86
N GLY A 173 -1.57 15.64 3.01
CA GLY A 173 -3.01 15.73 3.24
C GLY A 173 -3.72 14.39 3.38
N GLU A 174 -3.13 13.49 4.17
CA GLU A 174 -3.84 12.39 4.84
C GLU A 174 -3.47 12.31 6.32
#